data_AF-A0A2E7U2I8-F1
#
_entry.id   AF-A0A2E7U2I8-F1
#
_cell.length_a   1.000
_cell.length_b   1.000
_cell.length_c   1.000
_cell.angle_alpha   90.00
_cell.angle_beta   90.00
_cell.angle_gamma   90.00
#
_symmetry.space_group_name_H-M   'P 1'
#
loop_
_entity.id
_entity.type
_entity.pdbx_description
1 polymer ?
#
loop_
_entity_poly.entity_id
_entity_poly.type
_entity_poly.pdbx_seq_one_letter_code
_entity_poly.pdbx_strand_id
1 'polypeptide(L)'
;MERPWALVKCRCGSTYGSPRGAVRSCPHCGSSQGSESNFFENPDELSEAVARANLPDGIAQEVESKVAMQEAKAETKATMSRGGPEAIRRILRQSTSLNGTITVESLSIELLKEGYEEPTAEQVIGSAELEGILIRKGTQSWAWLQ
;
A
#
# COMPACT_ATOMS: atom_id res chain seq x y z
N MET A 1 17.01 23.07 10.57
CA MET A 1 15.60 22.81 10.25
C MET A 1 14.77 23.35 11.40
N GLU A 2 13.78 24.20 11.10
CA GLU A 2 12.87 24.71 12.11
C GLU A 2 11.78 23.66 12.37
N ARG A 3 11.41 23.47 13.64
CA ARG A 3 10.31 22.61 14.07
C ARG A 3 9.14 23.50 14.51
N PRO A 4 8.29 23.95 13.58
CA PRO A 4 7.28 24.96 13.85
C PRO A 4 6.07 24.41 14.60
N TRP A 5 5.97 23.09 14.78
CA TRP A 5 4.84 22.45 15.44
C TRP A 5 5.22 21.91 16.81
N ALA A 6 4.37 22.14 17.81
CA ALA A 6 4.54 21.68 19.18
C ALA A 6 3.33 20.85 19.60
N LEU A 7 3.60 19.74 20.30
CA LEU A 7 2.56 18.97 20.99
C LEU A 7 2.40 19.53 22.40
N VAL A 8 1.15 19.79 22.81
CA VAL A 8 0.82 20.46 24.06
C VAL A 8 -0.06 19.56 24.90
N LYS A 9 0.36 19.32 26.15
CA LYS A 9 -0.45 18.64 27.15
C LYS A 9 -1.15 19.65 28.04
N CYS A 10 -2.47 19.70 27.98
CA CYS A 10 -3.28 20.57 28.84
C CYS A 10 -3.39 19.98 30.25
N ARG A 11 -3.62 20.84 31.25
CA ARG A 11 -3.93 20.40 32.62
C ARG A 11 -5.22 19.60 32.74
N CYS A 12 -6.14 19.70 31.78
CA CYS A 12 -7.36 18.87 31.75
C CYS A 12 -7.09 17.42 31.30
N GLY A 13 -5.86 17.08 30.91
CA GLY A 13 -5.47 15.75 30.44
C GLY A 13 -5.50 15.58 28.92
N SER A 14 -6.19 16.46 28.18
CA SER A 14 -6.18 16.43 26.71
C SER A 14 -4.85 16.89 26.14
N THR A 15 -4.38 16.21 25.10
CA THR A 15 -3.20 16.57 24.32
C THR A 15 -3.61 17.11 22.95
N TYR A 16 -2.98 18.18 22.45
CA TYR A 16 -3.31 18.80 21.17
C TYR A 16 -2.09 19.42 20.49
N GLY A 17 -2.17 19.66 19.18
CA GLY A 17 -1.11 20.30 18.41
C GLY A 17 -1.28 21.81 18.31
N SER A 18 -0.18 22.56 18.32
CA SER A 18 -0.17 24.01 18.14
C SER A 18 1.08 24.46 17.38
N PRO A 19 1.01 25.53 16.58
CA PRO A 19 2.20 26.22 16.14
C PRO A 19 3.02 26.69 17.36
N ARG A 20 4.34 26.58 17.24
CA ARG A 20 5.28 26.93 18.30
C ARG A 20 5.25 28.44 18.54
N GLY A 21 5.12 28.84 19.81
CA GLY A 21 5.06 30.25 20.20
C GLY A 21 3.71 30.94 19.94
N ALA A 22 2.70 30.25 19.42
CA ALA A 22 1.36 30.82 19.25
C ALA A 22 0.61 30.93 20.58
N VAL A 23 -0.30 31.91 20.67
CA VAL A 23 -1.31 31.98 21.74
C VAL A 23 -2.21 30.76 21.59
N ARG A 24 -2.35 30.00 22.67
CA ARG A 24 -3.00 28.70 22.66
C ARG A 24 -4.10 28.63 23.70
N SER A 25 -5.23 28.06 23.28
CA SER A 25 -6.33 27.68 24.15
C SER A 25 -6.64 26.22 23.87
N CYS A 26 -6.79 25.42 24.91
CA CYS A 26 -7.12 24.01 24.77
C CYS A 26 -8.47 23.89 24.04
N PRO A 27 -8.54 23.13 22.92
CA PRO A 27 -9.79 22.97 22.18
C PRO A 27 -10.86 22.21 22.98
N HIS A 28 -10.47 21.47 24.03
CA HIS A 28 -11.38 20.69 24.86
C HIS A 28 -11.96 21.50 26.04
N CYS A 29 -11.16 22.32 26.73
CA CYS A 29 -11.58 23.01 27.97
C CYS A 29 -11.39 24.53 27.95
N GLY A 30 -10.83 25.10 26.88
CA GLY A 30 -10.58 26.54 26.74
C GLY A 30 -9.40 27.09 27.56
N SER A 31 -8.77 26.29 28.41
CA SER A 31 -7.63 26.74 29.23
C SER A 31 -6.39 27.04 28.38
N SER A 32 -5.68 28.12 28.71
CA SER A 32 -4.35 28.44 28.17
C SER A 32 -3.20 27.76 28.92
N GLN A 33 -3.51 27.03 29.99
CA GLN A 33 -2.51 26.36 30.82
C GLN A 33 -2.19 24.97 30.26
N GLY A 34 -0.98 24.83 29.71
CA GLY A 34 -0.46 23.57 29.18
C GLY A 34 1.05 23.64 28.93
N SER A 35 1.69 22.49 28.99
CA SER A 35 3.13 22.34 28.73
C SER A 35 3.36 21.84 27.31
N GLU A 36 4.30 22.48 26.62
CA GLU A 36 4.82 21.98 25.35
C GLU A 36 5.76 20.79 25.61
N SER A 37 5.62 19.76 24.79
CA SER A 37 6.44 18.56 24.81
C SER A 37 6.56 18.06 23.38
N ASN A 38 7.76 17.72 22.92
CA ASN A 38 8.04 17.30 21.53
C ASN A 38 7.74 18.38 20.47
N PHE A 39 8.63 18.48 19.49
CA PHE A 39 8.53 19.43 18.38
C PHE A 39 8.70 18.70 17.06
N PHE A 40 7.87 19.07 16.08
CA PHE A 40 7.72 18.39 14.79
C PHE A 40 7.94 19.37 13.65
N GLU A 41 8.43 18.84 12.52
CA GLU A 41 8.65 19.60 11.30
C GLU A 41 7.38 19.59 10.44
N ASN A 42 6.71 18.43 10.39
CA ASN A 42 5.53 18.21 9.58
C ASN A 42 4.24 18.19 10.46
N PRO A 43 3.16 18.89 10.04
CA PRO A 43 1.82 18.71 10.60
C PRO A 43 1.34 17.26 10.74
N ASP A 44 1.70 16.38 9.79
CA ASP A 44 1.27 14.97 9.81
C ASP A 44 1.85 14.22 11.02
N GLU A 45 3.15 14.40 11.30
CA GLU A 45 3.82 13.81 12.46
C GLU A 45 3.23 14.33 13.78
N LEU A 46 2.87 15.62 13.82
CA LEU A 46 2.19 16.21 14.96
C LEU A 46 0.81 15.55 15.17
N SER A 47 0.04 15.39 14.09
CA SER A 47 -1.30 14.79 14.13
C SER A 47 -1.24 13.36 14.69
N GLU A 48 -0.29 12.56 14.22
CA GLU A 48 -0.07 11.20 14.71
C GLU A 48 0.35 11.18 16.19
N ALA A 49 1.23 12.09 16.61
CA ALA A 49 1.63 12.24 18.01
C ALA A 49 0.46 12.65 18.91
N VAL A 50 -0.42 13.55 18.44
CA VAL A 50 -1.66 13.93 19.15
C VAL A 50 -2.58 12.73 19.29
N ALA A 51 -2.77 11.94 18.23
CA ALA A 51 -3.63 10.76 18.26
C ALA A 51 -3.11 9.73 19.28
N ARG A 52 -1.81 9.40 19.22
CA ARG A 52 -1.15 8.50 20.20
C ARG A 52 -1.27 8.99 21.64
N ALA A 53 -1.04 10.28 21.88
CA ALA A 53 -1.10 10.83 23.23
C ALA A 53 -2.51 10.88 23.84
N ASN A 54 -3.55 10.74 23.03
CA ASN A 54 -4.94 10.69 23.47
C ASN A 54 -5.56 9.27 23.40
N LEU A 55 -4.78 8.24 23.02
CA LEU A 55 -5.24 6.86 23.02
C LEU A 55 -5.35 6.34 24.46
N PRO A 56 -6.46 5.70 24.86
CA PRO A 56 -6.56 5.07 26.17
C PRO A 56 -5.64 3.86 26.26
N ASP A 57 -4.93 3.70 27.38
CA ASP A 57 -3.98 2.60 27.61
C ASP A 57 -4.62 1.20 27.44
N GLY A 58 -5.93 1.08 27.66
CA GLY A 58 -6.66 -0.18 27.50
C GLY A 58 -6.92 -0.62 26.05
N ILE A 59 -6.79 0.28 25.06
CA ILE A 59 -7.11 -0.01 23.64
C ILE A 59 -5.91 0.27 22.72
N ALA A 60 -4.87 0.97 23.20
CA ALA A 60 -3.69 1.30 22.41
C ALA A 60 -3.08 0.07 21.72
N GLN A 61 -2.87 -1.03 22.45
CA GLN A 61 -2.30 -2.26 21.91
C GLN A 61 -3.20 -2.94 20.87
N GLU A 62 -4.53 -2.90 21.05
CA GLU A 62 -5.47 -3.48 20.08
C GLU A 62 -5.49 -2.64 18.80
N VAL A 63 -5.50 -1.31 18.91
CA VAL A 63 -5.46 -0.40 17.74
C VAL A 63 -4.16 -0.57 16.97
N GLU A 64 -3.01 -0.55 17.64
CA GLU A 64 -1.70 -0.77 17.00
C GLU A 64 -1.65 -2.12 16.28
N SER A 65 -2.13 -3.20 16.92
CA SER A 65 -2.22 -4.51 16.30
C SER A 65 -3.10 -4.51 15.05
N LYS A 66 -4.28 -3.87 15.10
CA LYS A 66 -5.20 -3.79 13.95
C LYS A 66 -4.62 -2.97 12.81
N VAL A 67 -3.93 -1.87 13.10
CA VAL A 67 -3.26 -1.03 12.10
C VAL A 67 -2.14 -1.83 11.42
N ALA A 68 -1.25 -2.48 12.19
CA ALA A 68 -0.19 -3.31 11.63
C ALA A 68 -0.75 -4.45 10.76
N MET A 69 -1.86 -5.08 11.16
CA MET A 69 -2.54 -6.09 10.34
C MET A 69 -3.13 -5.52 9.05
N GLN A 70 -3.62 -4.28 9.06
CA GLN A 70 -4.14 -3.62 7.87
C GLN A 70 -3.01 -3.20 6.91
N GLU A 71 -1.91 -2.68 7.44
CA GLU A 71 -0.71 -2.34 6.67
C GLU A 71 -0.11 -3.59 6.02
N ALA A 72 0.07 -4.68 6.78
CA ALA A 72 0.53 -5.95 6.23
C ALA A 72 -0.41 -6.51 5.13
N LYS A 73 -1.74 -6.33 5.29
CA LYS A 73 -2.71 -6.70 4.25
C LYS A 73 -2.63 -5.80 3.02
N ALA A 74 -2.39 -4.51 3.21
CA ALA A 74 -2.22 -3.55 2.12
C ALA A 74 -0.93 -3.81 1.34
N GLU A 75 0.17 -4.11 2.03
CA GLU A 75 1.43 -4.56 1.43
C GLU A 75 1.25 -5.87 0.68
N THR A 76 0.60 -6.87 1.30
CA THR A 76 0.27 -8.14 0.63
C THR A 76 -0.59 -7.90 -0.61
N LYS A 77 -1.56 -6.98 -0.55
CA LYS A 77 -2.40 -6.61 -1.69
C LYS A 77 -1.61 -5.87 -2.77
N ALA A 78 -0.66 -5.03 -2.42
CA ALA A 78 0.22 -4.34 -3.36
C ALA A 78 1.17 -5.33 -4.06
N THR A 79 1.71 -6.30 -3.32
CA THR A 79 2.50 -7.42 -3.86
C THR A 79 1.64 -8.33 -4.76
N MET A 80 0.41 -8.64 -4.36
CA MET A 80 -0.56 -9.38 -5.18
C MET A 80 -1.06 -8.57 -6.38
N SER A 81 -0.98 -7.23 -6.37
CA SER A 81 -1.28 -6.41 -7.54
C SER A 81 -0.14 -6.45 -8.58
N ARG A 82 1.06 -6.86 -8.16
CA ARG A 82 2.14 -7.31 -9.03
C ARG A 82 2.09 -8.84 -9.24
N GLY A 83 0.90 -9.45 -9.36
CA GLY A 83 0.79 -10.84 -9.80
C GLY A 83 -0.58 -11.49 -9.80
N GLY A 84 -1.61 -10.71 -9.55
CA GLY A 84 -2.98 -11.16 -9.66
C GLY A 84 -3.36 -11.54 -11.10
N PRO A 85 -4.49 -12.24 -11.27
CA PRO A 85 -4.97 -12.73 -12.57
C PRO A 85 -5.07 -11.63 -13.63
N GLU A 86 -5.41 -10.40 -13.23
CA GLU A 86 -5.50 -9.25 -14.14
C GLU A 86 -4.12 -8.79 -14.66
N ALA A 87 -3.08 -8.86 -13.82
CA ALA A 87 -1.72 -8.55 -14.25
C ALA A 87 -1.22 -9.60 -15.24
N ILE A 88 -1.45 -10.88 -14.95
CA ILE A 88 -1.11 -11.99 -15.86
C ILE A 88 -1.86 -11.87 -17.19
N ARG A 89 -3.15 -11.52 -17.18
CA ARG A 89 -3.93 -11.25 -18.41
C ARG A 89 -3.40 -10.07 -19.21
N ARG A 90 -2.95 -9.00 -18.55
CA ARG A 90 -2.32 -7.86 -19.20
C ARG A 90 -1.01 -8.27 -19.88
N ILE A 91 -0.17 -9.01 -19.17
CA ILE A 91 1.13 -9.48 -19.68
C ILE A 91 0.92 -10.43 -20.88
N LEU A 92 -0.05 -11.34 -20.81
CA LEU A 92 -0.48 -12.19 -21.92
C LEU A 92 -0.88 -11.40 -23.17
N ARG A 93 -1.62 -10.29 -22.99
CA ARG A 93 -1.98 -9.39 -24.09
C ARG A 93 -0.76 -8.67 -24.66
N GLN A 94 0.16 -8.22 -23.81
CA GLN A 94 1.42 -7.58 -24.23
C GLN A 94 2.34 -8.55 -24.99
N SER A 95 2.35 -9.83 -24.60
CA SER A 95 3.13 -10.88 -25.28
C SER A 95 2.49 -11.37 -26.59
N THR A 96 1.30 -10.87 -26.95
CA THR A 96 0.61 -11.23 -28.19
C THR A 96 1.23 -10.47 -29.36
N SER A 97 1.76 -11.20 -30.34
CA SER A 97 2.30 -10.61 -31.58
C SER A 97 1.20 -9.95 -32.42
N LEU A 98 1.58 -9.11 -33.38
CA LEU A 98 0.67 -8.45 -34.33
C LEU A 98 -0.24 -9.43 -35.08
N ASN A 99 0.20 -10.69 -35.23
CA ASN A 99 -0.56 -11.76 -35.88
C ASN A 99 -1.53 -12.50 -34.93
N GLY A 100 -1.69 -12.03 -33.68
CA GLY A 100 -2.54 -12.66 -32.67
C GLY A 100 -1.96 -13.93 -32.04
N THR A 101 -0.64 -14.15 -32.20
CA THR A 101 0.06 -15.35 -31.71
C THR A 101 0.89 -15.02 -30.47
N ILE A 102 0.81 -15.88 -29.47
CA ILE A 102 1.61 -15.85 -28.24
C ILE A 102 2.63 -16.99 -28.29
N THR A 103 3.88 -16.74 -27.93
CA THR A 103 4.91 -17.76 -27.76
C THR A 103 5.40 -17.79 -26.31
N VAL A 104 5.99 -18.91 -25.89
CA VAL A 104 6.58 -19.01 -24.54
C VAL A 104 7.65 -17.93 -24.36
N GLU A 105 8.50 -17.74 -25.38
CA GLU A 105 9.58 -16.76 -25.36
C GLU A 105 9.07 -15.32 -25.21
N SER A 106 8.03 -14.92 -25.96
CA SER A 106 7.48 -13.56 -25.86
C SER A 106 6.86 -13.30 -24.49
N LEU A 107 6.22 -14.32 -23.90
CA LEU A 107 5.64 -14.23 -22.57
C LEU A 107 6.71 -14.20 -21.47
N SER A 108 7.75 -15.03 -21.57
CA SER A 108 8.87 -15.03 -20.62
C SER A 108 9.58 -13.68 -20.56
N ILE A 109 9.81 -13.05 -21.71
CA ILE A 109 10.42 -11.71 -21.78
C ILE A 109 9.55 -10.67 -21.08
N GLU A 110 8.23 -10.69 -21.33
CA GLU A 110 7.32 -9.70 -20.75
C GLU A 110 7.11 -9.93 -19.24
N LEU A 111 7.09 -11.18 -18.77
CA LEU A 111 7.09 -11.53 -17.35
C LEU A 111 8.34 -11.02 -16.64
N LEU A 112 9.53 -11.29 -17.18
CA LEU A 112 10.80 -10.83 -16.61
C LEU A 112 10.90 -9.29 -16.59
N LYS A 113 10.45 -8.63 -17.66
CA LYS A 113 10.41 -7.16 -17.77
C LYS A 113 9.53 -6.53 -16.69
N GLU A 114 8.45 -7.20 -16.30
CA GLU A 114 7.54 -6.75 -15.26
C GLU A 114 7.96 -7.23 -13.85
N GLY A 115 9.09 -7.94 -13.72
CA GLY A 115 9.67 -8.38 -12.45
C GLY A 115 9.09 -9.67 -11.90
N TYR A 116 8.53 -10.52 -12.76
CA TYR A 116 7.98 -11.83 -12.37
C TYR A 116 9.00 -12.94 -12.57
N GLU A 117 9.38 -13.61 -11.49
CA GLU A 117 10.18 -14.85 -11.53
C GLU A 117 9.28 -16.10 -11.46
N GLU A 118 8.13 -16.00 -10.79
CA GLU A 118 7.06 -17.01 -10.77
C GLU A 118 5.70 -16.32 -10.87
N PRO A 119 4.68 -16.90 -11.56
CA PRO A 119 4.71 -18.17 -12.30
C PRO A 119 5.50 -18.09 -13.62
N THR A 120 6.04 -19.24 -14.07
CA THR A 120 6.76 -19.31 -15.35
C THR A 120 5.81 -19.16 -16.56
N ALA A 121 6.34 -18.78 -17.72
CA ALA A 121 5.53 -18.62 -18.93
C ALA A 121 4.77 -19.91 -19.30
N GLU A 122 5.37 -21.08 -19.08
CA GLU A 122 4.73 -22.37 -19.31
C GLU A 122 3.55 -22.62 -18.36
N GLN A 123 3.68 -22.22 -17.10
CA GLN A 123 2.60 -22.34 -16.12
C GLN A 123 1.44 -21.41 -16.48
N VAL A 124 1.75 -20.19 -16.90
CA VAL A 124 0.74 -19.21 -17.33
C VAL A 124 0.01 -19.69 -18.58
N ILE A 125 0.74 -20.16 -19.59
CA ILE A 125 0.15 -20.69 -20.83
C ILE A 125 -0.66 -21.96 -20.54
N GLY A 126 -0.13 -22.88 -19.74
CA GLY A 126 -0.83 -24.12 -19.37
C GLY A 126 -2.12 -23.84 -18.62
N SER A 127 -2.12 -22.88 -17.69
CA SER A 127 -3.33 -22.44 -17.00
C SER A 127 -4.33 -21.80 -17.96
N ALA A 128 -3.87 -20.93 -18.85
CA ALA A 128 -4.73 -20.27 -19.84
C ALA A 128 -5.30 -21.24 -20.90
N GLU A 129 -4.58 -22.30 -21.24
CA GLU A 129 -5.06 -23.39 -22.10
C GLU A 129 -6.12 -24.23 -21.37
N LEU A 130 -5.89 -24.58 -20.10
CA LEU A 130 -6.86 -25.30 -19.26
C LEU A 130 -8.15 -24.50 -19.01
N GLU A 131 -8.03 -23.19 -18.81
CA GLU A 131 -9.16 -22.28 -18.61
C GLU A 131 -9.92 -21.97 -19.92
N GLY A 132 -9.42 -22.44 -21.07
CA GLY A 132 -10.04 -22.18 -22.37
C GLY A 132 -9.88 -20.74 -22.86
N ILE A 133 -8.85 -20.03 -22.39
CA ILE A 133 -8.51 -18.67 -22.83
C ILE A 133 -7.63 -18.72 -24.08
N LEU A 134 -6.73 -19.70 -24.16
CA LEU A 134 -5.81 -19.90 -25.28
C LEU A 134 -6.04 -21.25 -25.95
N ILE A 135 -5.77 -21.29 -27.25
CA ILE A 135 -5.72 -22.51 -28.05
C ILE A 135 -4.33 -22.68 -28.66
N ARG A 136 -3.78 -23.88 -28.55
CA ARG A 136 -2.50 -24.25 -29.16
C ARG A 136 -2.63 -24.28 -30.68
N LYS A 137 -1.81 -23.49 -31.38
CA LYS A 137 -1.69 -23.48 -32.85
C LYS A 137 -0.47 -24.25 -33.36
N GLY A 138 0.54 -24.46 -32.52
CA GLY A 138 1.77 -25.18 -32.88
C GLY A 138 2.57 -25.62 -31.66
N THR A 139 3.80 -26.09 -31.87
CA THR A 139 4.63 -26.68 -30.81
C THR A 139 4.94 -25.71 -29.66
N GLN A 140 5.07 -24.41 -29.98
CA GLN A 140 5.36 -23.33 -29.03
C GLN A 140 4.57 -22.05 -29.36
N SER A 141 3.38 -22.20 -29.93
CA SER A 141 2.54 -21.07 -30.33
C SER A 141 1.08 -21.28 -29.96
N TRP A 142 0.49 -20.25 -29.39
CA TRP A 142 -0.91 -20.20 -28.95
C TRP A 142 -1.61 -18.97 -29.54
N ALA A 143 -2.92 -19.03 -29.64
CA ALA A 143 -3.77 -17.90 -30.00
C ALA A 143 -4.92 -17.77 -29.00
N TRP A 144 -5.52 -16.60 -28.93
CA TRP A 144 -6.72 -16.39 -28.11
C TRP A 144 -7.89 -17.23 -28.64
N LEU A 145 -8.58 -17.91 -27.73
CA LEU A 145 -9.88 -18.50 -28.00
C LEU A 145 -10.89 -17.34 -27.99
N GLN A 146 -11.56 -17.09 -29.13
CA GLN A 146 -12.62 -16.08 -29.22
C GLN A 146 -13.89 -16.50 -28.50
#